data_AF-A0AAW3YTE1-F1
#
_entry.id   AF-A0AAW3YTE1-F1
#
_cell.length_a   1.000
_cell.length_b   1.000
_cell.length_c   1.000
_cell.angle_alpha   90.00
_cell.angle_beta   90.00
_cell.angle_gamma   90.00
#
_symmetry.space_group_name_H-M   'P 1'
#
loop_
_entity.id
_entity.type
_entity.pdbx_description
1 polymer ?
#
loop_
_entity_poly.entity_id
_entity_poly.type
_entity_poly.pdbx_seq_one_letter_code
_entity_poly.pdbx_strand_id
1 'polypeptide(L)'
;MTGLNYEAIGRCKILKERIRELDVRRNGFIGELRAEVARLAKGGSHRIPPEIMVFDMELMHELLNNISFADSDLMQAVNEFNNWSQEAGEKPVQLHTPMRT
;
A
#
# COMPACT_ATOMS: atom_id res chain seq x y z
N MET A 1 21.31 -12.18 30.71
CA MET A 1 20.48 -12.93 29.74
C MET A 1 19.05 -12.47 29.93
N THR A 2 18.60 -11.46 29.19
CA THR A 2 17.17 -11.19 29.09
C THR A 2 16.54 -12.39 28.38
N GLY A 3 15.62 -13.07 29.07
CA GLY A 3 14.97 -14.27 28.53
C GLY A 3 14.28 -13.97 27.21
N LEU A 4 14.14 -14.99 26.36
CA LEU A 4 13.34 -14.90 25.13
C LEU A 4 11.95 -14.34 25.46
N ASN A 5 11.60 -13.18 24.89
CA ASN A 5 10.24 -12.64 25.00
C ASN A 5 9.34 -13.37 24.00
N TYR A 6 8.76 -14.49 24.44
CA TYR A 6 7.87 -15.32 23.61
C TYR A 6 6.61 -14.58 23.14
N GLU A 7 6.11 -13.60 23.90
CA GLU A 7 5.01 -12.76 23.46
C GLU A 7 5.45 -11.88 22.28
N ALA A 8 6.57 -11.18 22.39
CA ALA A 8 7.10 -10.33 21.32
C ALA A 8 7.34 -11.15 20.04
N ILE A 9 7.90 -12.36 20.17
CA ILE A 9 8.10 -13.29 19.04
C ILE A 9 6.75 -13.65 18.38
N GLY A 10 5.74 -14.00 19.18
CA GLY A 10 4.41 -14.32 18.69
C GLY A 10 3.73 -13.15 17.97
N ARG A 11 3.79 -11.95 18.57
CA ARG A 11 3.29 -10.70 18.00
C ARG A 11 3.96 -10.40 16.65
N CYS A 12 5.28 -10.47 16.60
CA CYS A 12 6.05 -10.25 15.37
C CYS A 12 5.66 -11.24 14.26
N LYS A 13 5.37 -12.50 14.57
CA LYS A 13 4.93 -13.49 13.58
C LYS A 13 3.59 -13.10 12.95
N ILE A 14 2.60 -12.77 13.78
CA ILE A 14 1.26 -12.35 13.32
C ILE A 14 1.34 -11.04 12.51
N LEU A 15 2.12 -10.07 13.01
CA LEU A 15 2.28 -8.78 12.35
C LEU A 15 3.00 -8.91 11.00
N LYS A 16 3.96 -9.82 10.84
CA LYS A 16 4.58 -10.11 9.53
C LYS A 16 3.57 -10.61 8.51
N GLU A 17 2.68 -11.51 8.89
CA GLU A 17 1.61 -12.01 8.03
C GLU A 17 0.65 -10.87 7.67
N ARG A 18 0.25 -10.07 8.66
CA ARG A 18 -0.63 -8.93 8.45
C ARG A 18 -0.06 -7.86 7.53
N ILE A 19 1.23 -7.53 7.68
CA ILE A 19 1.94 -6.58 6.82
C ILE A 19 1.91 -7.05 5.36
N ARG A 20 2.12 -8.36 5.10
CA ARG A 20 2.05 -8.91 3.73
C ARG A 20 0.67 -8.77 3.13
N GLU A 21 -0.38 -9.08 3.89
CA GLU A 21 -1.77 -8.93 3.43
C GLU A 21 -2.10 -7.47 3.08
N LEU A 22 -1.71 -6.54 3.96
CA LEU A 22 -1.96 -5.11 3.78
C LEU A 22 -1.16 -4.53 2.61
N ASP A 23 0.08 -4.98 2.40
CA ASP A 23 0.89 -4.59 1.23
C ASP A 23 0.24 -5.05 -0.07
N VAL A 24 -0.21 -6.31 -0.14
CA VAL A 24 -0.96 -6.83 -1.30
C VAL A 24 -2.23 -6.02 -1.54
N ARG A 25 -2.99 -5.71 -0.48
CA ARG A 25 -4.23 -4.91 -0.58
C ARG A 25 -3.97 -3.50 -1.11
N ARG A 26 -3.00 -2.78 -0.54
CA ARG A 26 -2.61 -1.44 -1.02
C ARG A 26 -2.17 -1.48 -2.49
N ASN A 27 -1.35 -2.48 -2.85
CA ASN A 27 -0.88 -2.63 -4.22
C ASN A 27 -2.02 -2.96 -5.21
N GLY A 28 -3.07 -3.66 -4.75
CA GLY A 28 -4.31 -3.87 -5.50
C GLY A 28 -4.98 -2.54 -5.87
N PHE A 29 -5.23 -1.67 -4.89
CA PHE A 29 -5.83 -0.34 -5.14
C PHE A 29 -4.94 0.55 -6.01
N ILE A 30 -3.61 0.50 -5.84
CA ILE A 30 -2.68 1.20 -6.74
C ILE A 30 -2.83 0.67 -8.19
N GLY A 31 -3.02 -0.64 -8.35
CA GLY A 31 -3.28 -1.26 -9.65
C GLY A 31 -4.57 -0.77 -10.31
N GLU A 32 -5.64 -0.62 -9.54
CA GLU A 32 -6.92 -0.09 -10.02
C GLU A 32 -6.78 1.37 -10.48
N LEU A 33 -6.12 2.23 -9.68
CA LEU A 33 -5.83 3.61 -10.08
C LEU A 33 -4.99 3.68 -11.36
N ARG A 34 -3.97 2.83 -11.49
CA ARG A 34 -3.15 2.74 -12.70
C ARG A 34 -3.97 2.34 -13.92
N ALA A 35 -4.88 1.37 -13.77
CA ALA A 35 -5.75 0.94 -14.85
C ALA A 35 -6.68 2.07 -15.31
N GLU A 36 -7.22 2.84 -14.38
CA GLU A 36 -8.11 3.97 -14.67
C GLU A 36 -7.37 5.12 -15.36
N VAL A 37 -6.18 5.49 -14.88
CA VAL A 37 -5.32 6.48 -15.55
C VAL A 37 -4.94 6.01 -16.96
N ALA A 38 -4.59 4.74 -17.13
CA ALA A 38 -4.29 4.17 -18.44
C ALA A 38 -5.51 4.18 -19.36
N ARG A 39 -6.73 3.96 -18.84
CA ARG A 39 -7.99 4.06 -19.59
C ARG A 39 -8.19 5.48 -20.12
N LEU A 40 -8.03 6.49 -19.27
CA LEU A 40 -8.16 7.90 -19.65
C LEU A 40 -7.17 8.30 -20.75
N ALA A 41 -5.96 7.76 -20.72
CA ALA A 41 -4.92 8.02 -21.70
C ALA A 41 -5.15 7.37 -23.08
N LYS A 42 -6.15 6.48 -23.25
CA LYS A 42 -6.41 5.80 -24.53
C LYS A 42 -7.17 6.64 -25.55
N GLY A 43 -7.79 7.75 -25.16
CA GLY A 43 -8.46 8.66 -26.08
C GLY A 43 -7.49 9.46 -26.95
N GLY A 44 -8.03 10.26 -27.87
CA GLY A 44 -7.27 11.22 -28.65
C GLY A 44 -8.14 12.02 -29.62
N SER A 45 -7.94 13.33 -29.64
CA SER A 45 -8.57 14.25 -30.60
C SER A 45 -8.15 13.98 -32.05
N HIS A 46 -7.01 13.32 -32.25
CA HIS A 46 -6.45 12.98 -33.57
C HIS A 46 -7.03 11.70 -34.19
N ARG A 47 -7.94 10.98 -33.49
CA ARG A 47 -8.61 9.79 -34.03
C ARG A 47 -9.76 10.18 -34.97
N ILE A 48 -10.21 9.26 -35.83
CA ILE A 48 -11.33 9.46 -36.76
C ILE A 48 -12.38 8.36 -36.55
N PRO A 49 -13.55 8.65 -35.96
CA PRO A 49 -13.90 9.93 -35.33
C PRO A 49 -13.06 10.22 -34.07
N PRO A 50 -12.97 11.48 -33.61
CA PRO A 50 -12.31 11.80 -32.34
C PRO A 50 -12.92 11.03 -31.17
N GLU A 51 -12.07 10.47 -30.30
CA GLU A 51 -12.49 9.72 -29.12
C GLU A 51 -11.97 10.43 -27.87
N ILE A 52 -12.86 11.06 -27.10
CA ILE A 52 -12.50 11.72 -25.83
C ILE A 52 -12.96 10.85 -24.67
N MET A 53 -12.04 10.49 -23.78
CA MET A 53 -12.39 9.75 -22.56
C MET A 53 -12.95 10.72 -21.53
N VAL A 54 -14.11 10.38 -20.97
CA VAL A 54 -14.71 11.17 -19.87
C VAL A 54 -13.94 10.91 -18.58
N PHE A 55 -13.55 12.00 -17.93
CA PHE A 55 -12.91 11.99 -16.62
C PHE A 55 -13.97 11.87 -15.54
N ASP A 56 -13.87 10.81 -14.74
CA ASP A 56 -14.72 10.59 -13.59
C ASP A 56 -13.98 11.02 -12.31
N MET A 57 -14.32 12.21 -11.82
CA MET A 57 -13.67 12.79 -10.64
C MET A 57 -14.02 12.02 -9.37
N GLU A 58 -15.25 11.52 -9.25
CA GLU A 58 -15.72 10.82 -8.05
C GLU A 58 -14.98 9.49 -7.92
N LEU A 59 -14.89 8.73 -9.02
CA LEU A 59 -14.12 7.48 -9.07
C LEU A 59 -12.64 7.71 -8.72
N MET A 60 -12.02 8.76 -9.26
CA MET A 60 -10.61 9.06 -8.97
C MET A 60 -10.38 9.39 -7.49
N HIS A 61 -11.29 10.13 -6.87
CA HIS A 61 -11.24 10.40 -5.44
C HIS A 61 -11.43 9.13 -4.61
N GLU A 62 -12.37 8.27 -4.99
CA GLU A 62 -12.60 6.99 -4.31
C GLU A 62 -11.34 6.10 -4.36
N LEU A 63 -10.73 5.94 -5.53
CA LEU A 63 -9.52 5.14 -5.70
C LEU A 63 -8.35 5.69 -4.86
N LEU A 64 -8.17 7.01 -4.83
CA LEU A 64 -7.15 7.64 -3.98
C LEU A 64 -7.42 7.45 -2.48
N ASN A 65 -8.68 7.57 -2.06
CA ASN A 65 -9.07 7.34 -0.67
C ASN A 65 -8.82 5.88 -0.26
N ASN A 66 -9.16 4.91 -1.11
CA ASN A 66 -8.91 3.50 -0.86
C ASN A 66 -7.41 3.19 -0.68
N ILE A 67 -6.55 3.80 -1.51
CA ILE A 67 -5.09 3.73 -1.34
C ILE A 67 -4.67 4.33 0.01
N SER A 68 -5.19 5.52 0.36
CA SER A 68 -4.85 6.20 1.61
C SER A 68 -5.23 5.39 2.85
N PHE A 69 -6.41 4.77 2.86
CA PHE A 69 -6.84 3.90 3.95
C PHE A 69 -5.97 2.65 4.06
N ALA A 70 -5.72 1.96 2.94
CA ALA A 70 -4.89 0.75 2.95
C ALA A 70 -3.44 1.05 3.35
N ASP A 71 -2.89 2.20 2.94
CA ASP A 71 -1.54 2.60 3.33
C ASP A 71 -1.47 2.97 4.83
N SER A 72 -2.49 3.65 5.36
CA SER A 72 -2.59 3.96 6.80
C SER A 72 -2.61 2.68 7.65
N ASP A 73 -3.42 1.69 7.27
CA ASP A 73 -3.47 0.38 7.94
C ASP A 73 -2.10 -0.32 7.90
N LEU A 74 -1.44 -0.30 6.74
CA LEU A 74 -0.12 -0.90 6.56
C LEU A 74 0.94 -0.22 7.42
N MET A 75 0.96 1.12 7.44
CA MET A 75 1.91 1.89 8.26
C MET A 75 1.68 1.69 9.74
N GLN A 76 0.43 1.54 10.18
CA GLN A 76 0.11 1.19 11.56
C GLN A 76 0.69 -0.17 11.94
N ALA A 77 0.49 -1.20 11.10
CA ALA A 77 1.02 -2.54 11.34
C ALA A 77 2.57 -2.58 11.33
N VAL A 78 3.21 -1.84 10.42
CA VAL A 78 4.67 -1.70 10.37
C VAL A 78 5.21 -1.04 11.63
N ASN A 79 4.56 0.04 12.08
CA ASN A 79 4.97 0.73 13.31
C ASN A 79 4.84 -0.19 14.53
N GLU A 80 3.74 -0.93 14.64
CA GLU A 80 3.54 -1.91 15.71
C GLU A 80 4.60 -3.01 15.67
N PHE A 81 4.90 -3.56 14.48
CA PHE A 81 5.94 -4.57 14.32
C PHE A 81 7.31 -4.05 14.76
N ASN A 82 7.68 -2.85 14.34
CA ASN A 82 8.98 -2.27 14.65
C ASN A 82 9.16 -2.06 16.17
N ASN A 83 8.10 -1.69 16.89
CA ASN A 83 8.12 -1.56 18.34
C ASN A 83 8.41 -2.91 19.03
N TRP A 84 7.81 -4.00 18.57
CA TRP A 84 8.03 -5.34 19.13
C TRP A 84 9.34 -6.00 18.68
N SER A 85 9.88 -5.59 17.53
CA SER A 85 11.02 -6.28 16.91
C SER A 85 12.27 -6.32 17.78
N GLN A 86 12.52 -5.26 18.57
CA GLN A 86 13.67 -5.21 19.47
C GLN A 86 13.58 -6.28 20.57
N GLU A 87 12.40 -6.44 21.17
CA GLU A 87 12.16 -7.43 22.22
C GLU A 87 12.10 -8.86 21.68
N ALA A 88 11.67 -9.02 20.42
CA ALA A 88 11.64 -10.30 19.73
C ALA A 88 13.01 -10.75 19.17
N GLY A 89 14.03 -9.87 19.17
CA GLY A 89 15.30 -10.13 18.48
C GLY A 89 15.19 -10.17 16.96
N GLU A 90 14.15 -9.55 16.40
CA GLU A 90 13.85 -9.45 14.98
C GLU A 90 14.42 -8.16 14.38
N LYS A 91 14.69 -8.15 13.08
CA LYS A 91 15.09 -6.91 12.39
C LYS A 91 13.85 -6.07 12.08
N PRO A 92 13.86 -4.75 12.32
CA PRO A 92 12.75 -3.88 11.96
C PRO A 92 12.57 -3.81 10.44
N VAL A 93 11.33 -3.55 10.01
CA VAL A 93 10.99 -3.26 8.62
C VAL A 93 11.57 -1.90 8.25
N GLN A 94 12.28 -1.87 7.12
CA GLN A 94 12.86 -0.64 6.58
C GLN A 94 11.87 0.04 5.62
N LEU A 95 11.72 1.35 5.78
CA LEU A 95 10.93 2.18 4.88
C LEU A 95 11.86 2.88 3.90
N HIS A 96 11.54 2.79 2.61
CA HIS A 96 12.27 3.45 1.54
C HIS A 96 11.38 4.45 0.83
N THR A 97 11.84 5.69 0.71
CA THR A 97 11.18 6.69 -0.12
C THR A 97 11.69 6.55 -1.55
N PRO A 98 10.84 6.22 -2.54
CA PRO A 98 11.29 6.15 -3.93
C PRO A 98 11.70 7.54 -4.43
N MET A 99 12.68 7.60 -5.33
CA MET A 99 13.02 8.85 -6.03
C MET A 99 11.83 9.32 -6.86
N ARG A 100 11.53 10.62 -6.79
CA ARG A 100 10.55 11.25 -7.67
C ARG A 100 11.24 11.58 -8.99
N THR A 101 10.75 11.01 -10.08
CA THR A 101 11.15 11.31 -11.46
C THR A 101 10.52 12.59 -11.96
#